data_AF-A0A1D1XRX8-F1
#
_entry.id   AF-A0A1D1XRX8-F1
#
_cell.length_a   1.000
_cell.length_b   1.000
_cell.length_c   1.000
_cell.angle_alpha   90.00
_cell.angle_beta   90.00
_cell.angle_gamma   90.00
#
_symmetry.space_group_name_H-M   'P 1'
#
loop_
_entity.id
_entity.type
_entity.pdbx_description
1 polymer ?
#
loop_
_entity_poly.entity_id
_entity_poly.type
_entity_poly.pdbx_seq_one_letter_code
_entity_poly.pdbx_strand_id
1 'polypeptide(L)'
;MPGGIDPHTHLAMEFMGTETIDDFFSGQSAALSGGTTMHIDFVIPVNGSLSSGFDSYIKKAKNSVMDYGFHMAITKWDETVSKDMELMVKEKGINSFKFFMAYKGSLMISDELLLRGLEKCKSLGALAMVHAENGDAVAEGQKRMLDLGITGPEGHTLSRPPVLEGEATARAIHLAKFVNTPLYVVHVMSIDAMEEIAKARKSGQRIIGEPVVSGLTLDDSLLWDPDFATAAKYVMSPPIREAGHDKALQAALSTGVLQLVGTDHCSFNSTQKALGVDDFRRIPNGVNGIEERMHLIWDLMVETGQVSVTDYVRITSTECARIFNIYPKKGAILAGSDADIIILNPNSSFEITVGSHHSRSDTNVFDGRKGKGKVEVTISRGQIVWEEGKLKIEPGSGRYIKMPPFSYLFDGLERADEKYLSSLRAPVKRIKSTI
;
A
#
# COMPACT_ATOMS: atom_id res chain seq x y z
N MET A 1 7.83 13.12 17.84
CA MET A 1 6.88 11.98 17.69
C MET A 1 7.60 10.84 16.98
N PRO A 2 7.11 9.58 16.99
CA PRO A 2 7.75 8.51 16.22
C PRO A 2 7.88 8.92 14.75
N GLY A 3 8.96 8.52 14.09
CA GLY A 3 9.06 8.67 12.64
C GLY A 3 7.97 7.88 11.92
N GLY A 4 7.53 8.39 10.77
CA GLY A 4 6.50 7.75 9.98
C GLY A 4 6.92 6.36 9.50
N ILE A 5 5.96 5.45 9.35
CA ILE A 5 6.15 4.17 8.67
C ILE A 5 5.25 4.15 7.45
N ASP A 6 5.82 3.97 6.27
CA ASP A 6 5.08 3.84 5.02
C ASP A 6 4.99 2.36 4.59
N PRO A 7 3.84 1.70 4.73
CA PRO A 7 3.70 0.28 4.39
C PRO A 7 3.54 0.02 2.89
N HIS A 8 3.59 1.04 2.04
CA HIS A 8 3.30 0.84 0.62
C HIS A 8 4.21 1.63 -0.30
N THR A 9 5.32 1.01 -0.68
CA THR A 9 6.27 1.57 -1.64
C THR A 9 6.69 0.53 -2.67
N HIS A 10 7.17 1.01 -3.81
CA HIS A 10 7.76 0.23 -4.89
C HIS A 10 9.05 0.92 -5.35
N LEU A 11 10.17 0.62 -4.70
CA LEU A 11 11.48 1.21 -5.03
C LEU A 11 12.30 0.27 -5.92
N ALA A 12 12.86 0.82 -6.99
CA ALA A 12 13.51 0.07 -8.08
C ALA A 12 12.64 -1.12 -8.56
N MET A 13 11.33 -0.90 -8.75
CA MET A 13 10.41 -1.92 -9.23
C MET A 13 10.40 -1.94 -10.76
N GLU A 14 10.66 -3.10 -11.36
CA GLU A 14 10.47 -3.34 -12.78
C GLU A 14 8.96 -3.51 -13.06
N PHE A 15 8.36 -2.56 -13.77
CA PHE A 15 6.92 -2.53 -14.00
C PHE A 15 6.55 -1.87 -15.33
N MET A 16 5.55 -2.45 -16.02
CA MET A 16 5.00 -1.95 -17.29
C MET A 16 6.05 -1.59 -18.35
N GLY A 17 7.14 -2.37 -18.43
CA GLY A 17 8.18 -2.22 -19.46
C GLY A 17 9.30 -1.23 -19.12
N THR A 18 9.34 -0.70 -17.90
CA THR A 18 10.42 0.15 -17.40
C THR A 18 10.68 -0.12 -15.90
N GLU A 19 11.51 0.67 -15.24
CA GLU A 19 11.76 0.59 -13.79
C GLU A 19 11.37 1.92 -13.13
N THR A 20 10.83 1.90 -11.92
CA THR A 20 10.56 3.13 -11.14
C THR A 20 11.81 3.99 -11.02
N ILE A 21 11.66 5.30 -11.12
CA ILE A 21 12.81 6.22 -11.14
C ILE A 21 13.54 6.29 -9.80
N ASP A 22 12.80 6.11 -8.71
CA ASP A 22 13.36 6.05 -7.37
C ASP A 22 13.81 4.63 -7.03
N ASP A 23 15.06 4.53 -6.56
CA ASP A 23 15.63 3.31 -6.01
C ASP A 23 15.61 3.37 -4.47
N PHE A 24 16.16 2.33 -3.81
CA PHE A 24 16.23 2.29 -2.35
C PHE A 24 17.05 3.44 -1.74
N PHE A 25 18.02 4.01 -2.45
CA PHE A 25 18.77 5.14 -1.92
C PHE A 25 17.96 6.44 -2.08
N SER A 26 17.48 6.75 -3.28
CA SER A 26 16.76 8.02 -3.52
C SER A 26 15.38 8.06 -2.88
N GLY A 27 14.60 6.98 -2.99
CA GLY A 27 13.27 6.91 -2.37
C GLY A 27 13.34 7.01 -0.84
N GLN A 28 14.32 6.36 -0.21
CA GLN A 28 14.53 6.48 1.24
C GLN A 28 15.12 7.84 1.64
N SER A 29 15.93 8.47 0.80
CA SER A 29 16.38 9.85 1.00
C SER A 29 15.20 10.82 1.03
N ALA A 30 14.25 10.64 0.11
CA ALA A 30 12.98 11.38 0.07
C ALA A 30 12.12 11.10 1.31
N ALA A 31 11.98 9.83 1.70
CA ALA A 31 11.25 9.43 2.91
C ALA A 31 11.79 10.12 4.18
N LEU A 32 13.11 10.09 4.39
CA LEU A 32 13.77 10.69 5.55
C LEU A 32 13.62 12.22 5.58
N SER A 33 13.70 12.87 4.42
CA SER A 33 13.45 14.32 4.28
C SER A 33 11.99 14.68 4.61
N GLY A 34 11.07 13.75 4.34
CA GLY A 34 9.65 13.85 4.66
C GLY A 34 9.26 13.46 6.10
N GLY A 35 10.19 12.91 6.90
CA GLY A 35 9.90 12.43 8.26
C GLY A 35 9.35 11.00 8.36
N THR A 36 9.41 10.23 7.27
CA THR A 36 9.23 8.77 7.30
C THR A 36 10.59 8.13 7.60
N THR A 37 10.65 7.21 8.57
CA THR A 37 11.88 6.56 9.05
C THR A 37 11.91 5.04 8.83
N MET A 38 10.81 4.49 8.30
CA MET A 38 10.76 3.11 7.82
C MET A 38 9.76 2.99 6.68
N HIS A 39 10.04 2.11 5.73
CA HIS A 39 9.08 1.72 4.70
C HIS A 39 8.97 0.19 4.58
N ILE A 40 7.90 -0.30 3.98
CA ILE A 40 7.73 -1.71 3.64
C ILE A 40 7.47 -1.79 2.13
N ASP A 41 8.38 -2.46 1.41
CA ASP A 41 8.35 -2.51 -0.05
C ASP A 41 7.78 -3.84 -0.56
N PHE A 42 7.19 -3.86 -1.75
CA PHE A 42 6.62 -5.07 -2.34
C PHE A 42 7.64 -5.80 -3.21
N VAL A 43 8.09 -6.97 -2.74
CA VAL A 43 8.95 -7.87 -3.52
C VAL A 43 8.13 -8.55 -4.60
N ILE A 44 8.56 -8.41 -5.86
CA ILE A 44 8.00 -9.12 -7.00
C ILE A 44 8.80 -10.42 -7.27
N PRO A 45 8.15 -11.59 -7.37
CA PRO A 45 8.82 -12.85 -7.69
C PRO A 45 9.53 -12.82 -9.05
N VAL A 46 10.75 -13.36 -9.11
CA VAL A 46 11.48 -13.52 -10.39
C VAL A 46 11.07 -14.85 -11.01
N ASN A 47 10.44 -14.81 -12.19
CA ASN A 47 9.91 -15.99 -12.87
C ASN A 47 9.01 -16.87 -11.97
N GLY A 48 8.32 -16.23 -11.02
CA GLY A 48 7.45 -16.90 -10.06
C GLY A 48 8.15 -17.59 -8.88
N SER A 49 9.47 -17.42 -8.72
CA SER A 49 10.24 -17.84 -7.53
C SER A 49 10.24 -16.74 -6.48
N LEU A 50 9.68 -17.02 -5.29
CA LEU A 50 9.64 -16.03 -4.20
C LEU A 50 11.05 -15.80 -3.63
N SER A 51 11.83 -16.87 -3.48
CA SER A 51 13.20 -16.79 -2.98
C SER A 51 14.11 -15.96 -3.88
N SER A 52 14.01 -16.15 -5.20
CA SER A 52 14.78 -15.35 -6.17
C SER A 52 14.33 -13.89 -6.20
N GLY A 53 13.03 -13.62 -6.03
CA GLY A 53 12.50 -12.27 -5.84
C GLY A 53 13.09 -11.60 -4.60
N PHE A 54 13.06 -12.30 -3.46
CA PHE A 54 13.63 -11.82 -2.20
C PHE A 54 15.11 -11.48 -2.32
N ASP A 55 15.91 -12.39 -2.88
CA ASP A 55 17.35 -12.16 -3.07
C ASP A 55 17.63 -10.98 -4.01
N SER A 56 16.80 -10.79 -5.04
CA SER A 56 16.87 -9.63 -5.94
C SER A 56 16.64 -8.33 -5.18
N TYR A 57 15.59 -8.25 -4.36
CA TYR A 57 15.26 -7.05 -3.59
C TYR A 57 16.27 -6.76 -2.47
N ILE A 58 16.82 -7.79 -1.82
CA ILE A 58 17.96 -7.61 -0.89
C ILE A 58 19.15 -6.97 -1.62
N LYS A 59 19.40 -7.35 -2.87
CA LYS A 59 20.45 -6.76 -3.70
C LYS A 59 20.15 -5.31 -4.08
N LYS A 60 18.90 -4.99 -4.44
CA LYS A 60 18.42 -3.62 -4.72
C LYS A 60 18.53 -2.72 -3.47
N ALA A 61 18.24 -3.27 -2.30
CA ALA A 61 18.30 -2.57 -1.01
C ALA A 61 19.72 -2.44 -0.41
N LYS A 62 20.78 -2.89 -1.11
CA LYS A 62 22.16 -2.84 -0.62
C LYS A 62 22.61 -1.43 -0.23
N ASN A 63 22.12 -0.40 -0.93
CA ASN A 63 22.43 1.00 -0.67
C ASN A 63 21.38 1.73 0.18
N SER A 64 20.47 0.99 0.84
CA SER A 64 19.47 1.57 1.74
C SER A 64 20.11 2.45 2.81
N VAL A 65 19.42 3.55 3.16
CA VAL A 65 19.80 4.55 4.18
C VAL A 65 18.80 4.61 5.33
N MET A 66 17.70 3.89 5.22
CA MET A 66 16.59 3.84 6.17
C MET A 66 16.26 2.38 6.50
N ASP A 67 15.67 2.14 7.66
CA ASP A 67 15.16 0.79 7.97
C ASP A 67 14.00 0.43 7.05
N TYR A 68 13.90 -0.84 6.66
CA TYR A 68 12.91 -1.29 5.69
C TYR A 68 12.44 -2.72 5.97
N GLY A 69 11.22 -3.04 5.56
CA GLY A 69 10.67 -4.39 5.54
C GLY A 69 10.25 -4.79 4.13
N PHE A 70 9.78 -6.04 3.98
CA PHE A 70 9.24 -6.53 2.71
C PHE A 70 7.88 -7.22 2.87
N HIS A 71 6.97 -6.87 1.97
CA HIS A 71 5.85 -7.71 1.58
C HIS A 71 6.29 -8.62 0.42
N MET A 72 5.63 -9.77 0.24
CA MET A 72 5.89 -10.65 -0.90
C MET A 72 4.66 -10.77 -1.80
N ALA A 73 4.77 -10.38 -3.06
CA ALA A 73 3.72 -10.60 -4.04
C ALA A 73 3.58 -12.09 -4.41
N ILE A 74 2.34 -12.54 -4.56
CA ILE A 74 1.98 -13.87 -5.05
C ILE A 74 1.26 -13.70 -6.39
N THR A 75 1.98 -13.96 -7.47
CA THR A 75 1.53 -13.75 -8.85
C THR A 75 1.09 -15.04 -9.56
N LYS A 76 1.26 -16.18 -8.89
CA LYS A 76 0.76 -17.50 -9.29
C LYS A 76 0.62 -18.37 -8.05
N TRP A 77 -0.02 -19.53 -8.21
CA TRP A 77 -0.17 -20.49 -7.13
C TRP A 77 0.15 -21.91 -7.57
N ASP A 78 1.04 -22.56 -6.81
CA ASP A 78 1.35 -23.98 -6.89
C ASP A 78 1.95 -24.45 -5.55
N GLU A 79 2.23 -25.75 -5.42
CA GLU A 79 2.76 -26.30 -4.17
C GLU A 79 4.18 -25.82 -3.84
N THR A 80 4.94 -25.37 -4.86
CA THR A 80 6.25 -24.76 -4.66
C THR A 80 6.09 -23.39 -4.03
N VAL A 81 5.16 -22.56 -4.54
CA VAL A 81 4.82 -21.25 -3.95
C VAL A 81 4.36 -21.42 -2.50
N SER A 82 3.52 -22.42 -2.21
CA SER A 82 3.09 -22.72 -0.83
C SER A 82 4.28 -22.99 0.11
N LYS A 83 5.26 -23.79 -0.32
CA LYS A 83 6.48 -24.07 0.46
C LYS A 83 7.38 -22.83 0.57
N ASP A 84 7.53 -22.07 -0.49
CA ASP A 84 8.31 -20.83 -0.48
C ASP A 84 7.71 -19.79 0.48
N MET A 85 6.38 -19.68 0.57
CA MET A 85 5.73 -18.80 1.57
C MET A 85 6.12 -19.17 2.99
N GLU A 86 6.24 -20.47 3.29
CA GLU A 86 6.68 -20.94 4.61
C GLU A 86 8.14 -20.57 4.89
N LEU A 87 9.01 -20.67 3.88
CA LEU A 87 10.40 -20.19 3.96
C LEU A 87 10.46 -18.68 4.21
N MET A 88 9.66 -17.90 3.46
CA MET A 88 9.59 -16.44 3.60
C MET A 88 9.20 -16.04 5.02
N VAL A 89 8.23 -16.72 5.61
CA VAL A 89 7.79 -16.47 7.00
C VAL A 89 8.84 -16.91 8.01
N LYS A 90 9.28 -18.17 7.96
CA LYS A 90 10.11 -18.76 9.02
C LYS A 90 11.54 -18.27 9.03
N GLU A 91 12.12 -17.98 7.85
CA GLU A 91 13.55 -17.67 7.74
C GLU A 91 13.81 -16.22 7.36
N LYS A 92 13.00 -15.69 6.43
CA LYS A 92 13.20 -14.34 5.87
C LYS A 92 12.47 -13.25 6.64
N GLY A 93 11.54 -13.60 7.54
CA GLY A 93 10.84 -12.63 8.38
C GLY A 93 9.84 -11.77 7.60
N ILE A 94 9.16 -12.37 6.61
CA ILE A 94 8.03 -11.75 5.90
C ILE A 94 6.75 -12.29 6.52
N ASN A 95 5.87 -11.42 7.01
CA ASN A 95 4.57 -11.82 7.59
C ASN A 95 3.38 -11.33 6.77
N SER A 96 3.57 -10.96 5.51
CA SER A 96 2.52 -10.36 4.68
C SER A 96 2.72 -10.69 3.20
N PHE A 97 1.62 -11.07 2.55
CA PHE A 97 1.61 -11.54 1.16
C PHE A 97 0.56 -10.80 0.33
N LYS A 98 0.97 -10.30 -0.83
CA LYS A 98 0.14 -9.46 -1.72
C LYS A 98 -0.40 -10.25 -2.89
N PHE A 99 -1.71 -10.22 -3.05
CA PHE A 99 -2.43 -10.82 -4.15
C PHE A 99 -3.06 -9.73 -5.03
N PHE A 100 -3.17 -9.99 -6.33
CA PHE A 100 -3.77 -9.06 -7.29
C PHE A 100 -5.05 -9.65 -7.87
N MET A 101 -6.15 -8.90 -7.75
CA MET A 101 -7.43 -9.23 -8.38
C MET A 101 -7.60 -8.55 -9.75
N ALA A 102 -6.64 -7.70 -10.11
CA ALA A 102 -6.52 -6.99 -11.38
C ALA A 102 -5.25 -7.42 -12.15
N TYR A 103 -4.92 -6.70 -13.22
CA TYR A 103 -3.80 -7.01 -14.12
C TYR A 103 -3.96 -8.38 -14.80
N LYS A 104 -5.11 -8.58 -15.46
CA LYS A 104 -5.44 -9.80 -16.19
C LYS A 104 -4.33 -10.18 -17.18
N GLY A 105 -3.90 -11.44 -17.11
CA GLY A 105 -2.82 -11.98 -17.96
C GLY A 105 -1.40 -11.67 -17.46
N SER A 106 -1.24 -10.97 -16.33
CA SER A 106 0.07 -10.67 -15.73
C SER A 106 0.13 -11.07 -14.25
N LEU A 107 -0.50 -10.31 -13.35
CA LEU A 107 -0.42 -10.53 -11.90
C LEU A 107 -1.71 -11.14 -11.32
N MET A 108 -2.82 -11.08 -12.06
CA MET A 108 -4.14 -11.49 -11.60
C MET A 108 -4.17 -12.96 -11.17
N ILE A 109 -4.75 -13.21 -10.00
CA ILE A 109 -5.11 -14.56 -9.55
C ILE A 109 -6.63 -14.74 -9.55
N SER A 110 -7.09 -15.98 -9.76
CA SER A 110 -8.51 -16.33 -9.64
C SER A 110 -8.93 -16.48 -8.17
N ASP A 111 -10.24 -16.48 -7.91
CA ASP A 111 -10.79 -16.72 -6.57
C ASP A 111 -10.34 -18.05 -5.98
N GLU A 112 -10.20 -19.10 -6.82
CA GLU A 112 -9.68 -20.40 -6.38
C GLU A 112 -8.27 -20.27 -5.80
N LEU A 113 -7.38 -19.56 -6.50
CA LEU A 113 -6.00 -19.38 -6.05
C LEU A 113 -5.92 -18.42 -4.86
N LEU A 114 -6.77 -17.38 -4.83
CA LEU A 114 -6.88 -16.49 -3.69
C LEU A 114 -7.31 -17.25 -2.43
N LEU A 115 -8.29 -18.15 -2.52
CA LEU A 115 -8.70 -18.99 -1.38
C LEU A 115 -7.54 -19.83 -0.84
N ARG A 116 -6.75 -20.45 -1.73
CA ARG A 116 -5.54 -21.19 -1.31
C ARG A 116 -4.50 -20.28 -0.65
N GLY A 117 -4.29 -19.10 -1.21
CA GLY A 117 -3.43 -18.07 -0.63
C GLY A 117 -3.87 -17.64 0.76
N LEU A 118 -5.17 -17.40 0.95
CA LEU A 118 -5.77 -17.03 2.23
C LEU A 118 -5.62 -18.14 3.27
N GLU A 119 -5.88 -19.40 2.90
CA GLU A 119 -5.69 -20.59 3.75
C GLU A 119 -4.24 -20.70 4.22
N LYS A 120 -3.29 -20.54 3.29
CA LYS A 120 -1.85 -20.60 3.60
C LYS A 120 -1.42 -19.44 4.49
N CYS A 121 -1.85 -18.21 4.18
CA CYS A 121 -1.60 -17.03 5.01
C CYS A 121 -2.08 -17.25 6.45
N LYS A 122 -3.31 -17.77 6.62
CA LYS A 122 -3.86 -18.13 7.94
C LYS A 122 -2.96 -19.13 8.67
N SER A 123 -2.60 -20.22 8.02
CA SER A 123 -1.77 -21.28 8.63
C SER A 123 -0.39 -20.80 9.08
N LEU A 124 0.15 -19.77 8.42
CA LEU A 124 1.46 -19.19 8.71
C LEU A 124 1.39 -18.00 9.68
N GLY A 125 0.20 -17.54 10.05
CA GLY A 125 0.03 -16.29 10.80
C GLY A 125 0.46 -15.06 10.00
N ALA A 126 0.38 -15.11 8.68
CA ALA A 126 0.78 -14.03 7.78
C ALA A 126 -0.46 -13.30 7.23
N LEU A 127 -0.37 -11.98 7.12
CA LEU A 127 -1.45 -11.11 6.66
C LEU A 127 -1.59 -11.17 5.13
N ALA A 128 -2.77 -11.54 4.65
CA ALA A 128 -3.09 -11.45 3.24
C ALA A 128 -3.44 -10.00 2.87
N MET A 129 -2.84 -9.50 1.81
CA MET A 129 -3.05 -8.18 1.25
C MET A 129 -3.63 -8.30 -0.16
N VAL A 130 -4.58 -7.45 -0.54
CA VAL A 130 -5.22 -7.52 -1.86
C VAL A 130 -5.20 -6.17 -2.57
N HIS A 131 -4.71 -6.15 -3.82
CA HIS A 131 -5.07 -5.11 -4.78
C HIS A 131 -6.44 -5.49 -5.35
N ALA A 132 -7.47 -4.75 -4.96
CA ALA A 132 -8.86 -5.11 -5.17
C ALA A 132 -9.53 -4.24 -6.25
N GLU A 133 -9.29 -4.57 -7.52
CA GLU A 133 -10.13 -4.16 -8.65
C GLU A 133 -10.57 -5.42 -9.41
N ASN A 134 -11.75 -5.42 -10.03
CA ASN A 134 -12.18 -6.55 -10.87
C ASN A 134 -11.40 -6.57 -12.19
N GLY A 135 -10.37 -7.42 -12.29
CA GLY A 135 -9.47 -7.47 -13.44
C GLY A 135 -10.12 -7.80 -14.79
N ASP A 136 -11.18 -8.61 -14.80
CA ASP A 136 -11.93 -8.91 -16.02
C ASP A 136 -12.71 -7.69 -16.50
N ALA A 137 -13.40 -7.00 -15.58
CA ALA A 137 -14.16 -5.80 -15.90
C ALA A 137 -13.26 -4.61 -16.25
N VAL A 138 -12.08 -4.48 -15.61
CA VAL A 138 -11.07 -3.48 -16.00
C VAL A 138 -10.59 -3.74 -17.43
N ALA A 139 -10.28 -4.99 -17.81
CA ALA A 139 -9.85 -5.31 -19.17
C ALA A 139 -10.94 -4.99 -20.22
N GLU A 140 -12.20 -5.29 -19.90
CA GLU A 140 -13.34 -4.92 -20.76
C GLU A 140 -13.53 -3.40 -20.84
N GLY A 141 -13.41 -2.68 -19.72
CA GLY A 141 -13.49 -1.23 -19.68
C GLY A 141 -12.37 -0.56 -20.48
N GLN A 142 -11.15 -1.09 -20.41
CA GLN A 142 -10.01 -0.62 -21.22
C GLN A 142 -10.27 -0.79 -22.72
N LYS A 143 -10.77 -1.96 -23.12
CA LYS A 143 -11.17 -2.22 -24.50
C LYS A 143 -12.26 -1.25 -24.95
N ARG A 144 -13.28 -1.05 -24.12
CA ARG A 144 -14.40 -0.13 -24.41
C ARG A 144 -13.91 1.30 -24.64
N MET A 145 -12.99 1.82 -23.82
CA MET A 145 -12.48 3.18 -23.99
C MET A 145 -11.75 3.36 -25.33
N LEU A 146 -10.95 2.36 -25.73
CA LEU A 146 -10.25 2.40 -27.01
C LEU A 146 -11.19 2.22 -28.21
N ASP A 147 -12.20 1.37 -28.12
CA ASP A 147 -13.23 1.23 -29.16
C ASP A 147 -13.99 2.55 -29.38
N LEU A 148 -14.04 3.42 -28.36
CA LEU A 148 -14.60 4.78 -28.43
C LEU A 148 -13.59 5.85 -28.89
N GLY A 149 -12.34 5.47 -29.17
CA GLY A 149 -11.27 6.40 -29.55
C GLY A 149 -10.66 7.19 -28.39
N ILE A 150 -10.95 6.82 -27.14
CA ILE A 150 -10.40 7.46 -25.94
C ILE A 150 -9.07 6.80 -25.61
N THR A 151 -7.97 7.43 -26.01
CA THR A 151 -6.60 6.92 -25.85
C THR A 151 -5.77 7.66 -24.80
N GLY A 152 -6.23 8.83 -24.35
CA GLY A 152 -5.52 9.67 -23.38
C GLY A 152 -5.67 9.20 -21.92
N PRO A 153 -4.94 9.83 -20.97
CA PRO A 153 -4.95 9.48 -19.55
C PRO A 153 -6.35 9.39 -18.90
N GLU A 154 -7.32 10.18 -19.36
CA GLU A 154 -8.72 10.13 -18.94
C GLU A 154 -9.37 8.76 -19.21
N GLY A 155 -8.96 8.08 -20.29
CA GLY A 155 -9.38 6.71 -20.59
C GLY A 155 -9.00 5.72 -19.48
N HIS A 156 -7.92 6.00 -18.74
CA HIS A 156 -7.49 5.16 -17.62
C HIS A 156 -8.51 5.16 -16.49
N THR A 157 -8.97 6.34 -16.03
CA THR A 157 -9.97 6.43 -14.95
C THR A 157 -11.33 5.90 -15.41
N LEU A 158 -11.76 6.26 -16.63
CA LEU A 158 -13.03 5.82 -17.21
C LEU A 158 -13.11 4.30 -17.42
N SER A 159 -11.97 3.65 -17.68
CA SER A 159 -11.91 2.20 -17.86
C SER A 159 -12.17 1.38 -16.59
N ARG A 160 -12.12 2.02 -15.41
CA ARG A 160 -12.15 1.33 -14.11
C ARG A 160 -12.90 2.13 -13.04
N PRO A 161 -14.22 2.33 -13.20
CA PRO A 161 -15.00 3.12 -12.25
C PRO A 161 -14.96 2.54 -10.82
N PRO A 162 -15.23 3.36 -9.78
CA PRO A 162 -15.17 2.97 -8.37
C PRO A 162 -15.87 1.65 -8.02
N VAL A 163 -16.99 1.36 -8.67
CA VAL A 163 -17.75 0.12 -8.48
C VAL A 163 -16.92 -1.16 -8.70
N LEU A 164 -15.90 -1.13 -9.57
CA LEU A 164 -15.03 -2.28 -9.80
C LEU A 164 -14.06 -2.53 -8.63
N GLU A 165 -13.68 -1.46 -7.93
CA GLU A 165 -12.88 -1.52 -6.70
C GLU A 165 -13.75 -2.03 -5.53
N GLY A 166 -14.98 -1.50 -5.42
CA GLY A 166 -15.97 -1.93 -4.44
C GLY A 166 -16.32 -3.43 -4.56
N GLU A 167 -16.60 -3.91 -5.78
CA GLU A 167 -16.92 -5.33 -6.02
C GLU A 167 -15.78 -6.25 -5.58
N ALA A 168 -14.56 -5.98 -6.04
CA ALA A 168 -13.41 -6.81 -5.70
C ALA A 168 -13.09 -6.75 -4.21
N THR A 169 -13.27 -5.58 -3.57
CA THR A 169 -13.11 -5.43 -2.12
C THR A 169 -14.12 -6.29 -1.36
N ALA A 170 -15.40 -6.22 -1.72
CA ALA A 170 -16.44 -7.07 -1.13
C ALA A 170 -16.13 -8.56 -1.31
N ARG A 171 -15.76 -8.97 -2.53
CA ARG A 171 -15.41 -10.35 -2.85
C ARG A 171 -14.23 -10.86 -2.02
N ALA A 172 -13.13 -10.11 -1.94
CA ALA A 172 -11.98 -10.49 -1.12
C ALA A 172 -12.35 -10.62 0.37
N ILE A 173 -13.14 -9.68 0.90
CA ILE A 173 -13.65 -9.71 2.28
C ILE A 173 -14.47 -10.99 2.52
N HIS A 174 -15.37 -11.35 1.61
CA HIS A 174 -16.19 -12.54 1.75
C HIS A 174 -15.37 -13.84 1.72
N LEU A 175 -14.35 -13.92 0.86
CA LEU A 175 -13.43 -15.07 0.82
C LEU A 175 -12.58 -15.15 2.09
N ALA A 176 -12.06 -14.02 2.59
CA ALA A 176 -11.32 -13.97 3.86
C ALA A 176 -12.20 -14.37 5.06
N LYS A 177 -13.47 -13.95 5.07
CA LYS A 177 -14.46 -14.38 6.06
C LYS A 177 -14.69 -15.89 6.03
N PHE A 178 -14.82 -16.46 4.83
CA PHE A 178 -15.02 -17.89 4.64
C PHE A 178 -13.84 -18.70 5.21
N VAL A 179 -12.61 -18.24 4.99
CA VAL A 179 -11.38 -18.85 5.54
C VAL A 179 -11.18 -18.53 7.04
N ASN A 180 -11.87 -17.52 7.57
CA ASN A 180 -11.69 -16.95 8.91
C ASN A 180 -10.23 -16.49 9.13
N THR A 181 -9.77 -15.58 8.27
CA THR A 181 -8.43 -14.96 8.34
C THR A 181 -8.52 -13.43 8.22
N PRO A 182 -7.56 -12.65 8.78
CA PRO A 182 -7.52 -11.21 8.58
C PRO A 182 -7.17 -10.88 7.12
N LEU A 183 -7.63 -9.71 6.67
CA LEU A 183 -7.37 -9.22 5.32
C LEU A 183 -6.96 -7.75 5.37
N TYR A 184 -6.03 -7.38 4.50
CA TYR A 184 -5.59 -6.01 4.28
C TYR A 184 -5.92 -5.57 2.85
N VAL A 185 -6.78 -4.59 2.71
CA VAL A 185 -7.11 -3.95 1.44
C VAL A 185 -6.17 -2.76 1.27
N VAL A 186 -5.21 -2.88 0.36
CA VAL A 186 -4.25 -1.82 0.06
C VAL A 186 -4.89 -0.70 -0.76
N HIS A 187 -4.26 0.48 -0.79
CA HIS A 187 -4.60 1.63 -1.64
C HIS A 187 -6.11 1.79 -1.93
N VAL A 188 -6.90 1.96 -0.87
CA VAL A 188 -8.34 2.22 -0.93
C VAL A 188 -8.54 3.63 -1.47
N MET A 189 -9.04 3.73 -2.70
CA MET A 189 -9.20 5.00 -3.44
C MET A 189 -10.66 5.44 -3.52
N SER A 190 -11.63 4.56 -3.25
CA SER A 190 -13.06 4.87 -3.44
C SER A 190 -13.94 4.74 -2.20
N ILE A 191 -15.10 5.41 -2.26
CA ILE A 191 -16.20 5.28 -1.29
C ILE A 191 -16.73 3.86 -1.33
N ASP A 192 -16.92 3.30 -2.52
CA ASP A 192 -17.41 1.95 -2.75
C ASP A 192 -16.59 0.91 -1.98
N ALA A 193 -15.26 0.94 -2.10
CA ALA A 193 -14.38 0.04 -1.36
C ALA A 193 -14.40 0.33 0.16
N MET A 194 -14.38 1.60 0.55
CA MET A 194 -14.43 2.01 1.96
C MET A 194 -15.72 1.57 2.66
N GLU A 195 -16.87 1.62 1.98
CA GLU A 195 -18.16 1.17 2.51
C GLU A 195 -18.18 -0.35 2.76
N GLU A 196 -17.57 -1.14 1.88
CA GLU A 196 -17.47 -2.59 2.07
C GLU A 196 -16.58 -2.93 3.27
N ILE A 197 -15.47 -2.21 3.44
CA ILE A 197 -14.61 -2.32 4.63
C ILE A 197 -15.40 -1.93 5.90
N ALA A 198 -16.16 -0.83 5.86
CA ALA A 198 -16.99 -0.38 6.97
C ALA A 198 -18.03 -1.45 7.37
N LYS A 199 -18.75 -2.02 6.38
CA LYS A 199 -19.72 -3.11 6.60
C LYS A 199 -19.06 -4.33 7.25
N ALA A 200 -17.90 -4.75 6.74
CA ALA A 200 -17.18 -5.89 7.26
C ALA A 200 -16.69 -5.68 8.70
N ARG A 201 -16.08 -4.53 8.99
CA ARG A 201 -15.62 -4.17 10.34
C ARG A 201 -16.76 -4.05 11.33
N LYS A 202 -17.89 -3.44 10.93
CA LYS A 202 -19.12 -3.39 11.74
C LYS A 202 -19.65 -4.78 12.10
N SER A 203 -19.44 -5.77 11.23
CA SER A 203 -19.78 -7.18 11.49
C SER A 203 -18.75 -7.95 12.35
N GLY A 204 -17.69 -7.29 12.81
CA GLY A 204 -16.64 -7.87 13.64
C GLY A 204 -15.52 -8.58 12.86
N GLN A 205 -15.47 -8.45 11.54
CA GLN A 205 -14.37 -9.00 10.74
C GLN A 205 -13.08 -8.18 10.91
N ARG A 206 -11.94 -8.85 10.84
CA ARG A 206 -10.60 -8.25 10.98
C ARG A 206 -10.08 -7.78 9.63
N ILE A 207 -10.70 -6.72 9.12
CA ILE A 207 -10.35 -6.09 7.85
C ILE A 207 -9.58 -4.82 8.13
N ILE A 208 -8.42 -4.68 7.48
CA ILE A 208 -7.63 -3.47 7.42
C ILE A 208 -7.84 -2.82 6.04
N GLY A 209 -8.03 -1.51 6.01
CA GLY A 209 -8.07 -0.67 4.84
C GLY A 209 -7.03 0.43 4.93
N GLU A 210 -6.24 0.55 3.88
CA GLU A 210 -5.17 1.54 3.72
C GLU A 210 -5.54 2.50 2.59
N PRO A 211 -6.03 3.71 2.87
CA PRO A 211 -5.97 4.79 1.90
C PRO A 211 -4.51 5.22 1.67
N VAL A 212 -4.26 5.83 0.52
CA VAL A 212 -2.97 6.44 0.19
C VAL A 212 -3.08 7.96 0.12
N VAL A 213 -1.97 8.65 0.35
CA VAL A 213 -1.95 10.12 0.42
C VAL A 213 -2.53 10.79 -0.85
N SER A 214 -2.30 10.22 -2.04
CA SER A 214 -2.88 10.72 -3.29
C SER A 214 -4.42 10.69 -3.25
N GLY A 215 -5.02 9.56 -2.85
CA GLY A 215 -6.47 9.41 -2.69
C GLY A 215 -7.07 10.25 -1.55
N LEU A 216 -6.25 10.71 -0.60
CA LEU A 216 -6.69 11.62 0.47
C LEU A 216 -6.56 13.10 0.10
N THR A 217 -5.86 13.44 -0.98
CA THR A 217 -5.41 14.82 -1.23
C THR A 217 -5.84 15.34 -2.60
N LEU A 218 -5.93 14.46 -3.59
CA LEU A 218 -6.14 14.77 -5.00
C LEU A 218 -7.52 14.31 -5.46
N ASP A 219 -8.01 14.92 -6.52
CA ASP A 219 -9.11 14.44 -7.33
C ASP A 219 -8.63 14.20 -8.77
N ASP A 220 -9.51 13.64 -9.60
CA ASP A 220 -9.20 13.23 -10.97
C ASP A 220 -9.25 14.37 -12.00
N SER A 221 -9.48 15.62 -11.58
CA SER A 221 -9.63 16.76 -12.50
C SER A 221 -8.44 16.96 -13.43
N LEU A 222 -7.22 16.72 -12.94
CA LEU A 222 -6.00 16.89 -13.73
C LEU A 222 -5.74 15.77 -14.74
N LEU A 223 -6.48 14.65 -14.68
CA LEU A 223 -6.46 13.66 -15.77
C LEU A 223 -7.09 14.21 -17.07
N TRP A 224 -7.83 15.32 -16.98
CA TRP A 224 -8.49 15.99 -18.11
C TRP A 224 -7.71 17.20 -18.64
N ASP A 225 -6.48 17.42 -18.15
CA ASP A 225 -5.63 18.50 -18.64
C ASP A 225 -5.28 18.27 -20.13
N PRO A 226 -5.34 19.32 -20.99
CA PRO A 226 -4.98 19.17 -22.40
C PRO A 226 -3.50 18.84 -22.63
N ASP A 227 -2.61 19.13 -21.68
CA ASP A 227 -1.22 18.71 -21.74
C ASP A 227 -1.05 17.27 -21.25
N PHE A 228 -0.60 16.39 -22.16
CA PHE A 228 -0.44 14.96 -21.85
C PHE A 228 0.50 14.71 -20.67
N ALA A 229 1.62 15.43 -20.57
CA ALA A 229 2.58 15.23 -19.49
C ALA A 229 1.97 15.59 -18.12
N THR A 230 1.18 16.65 -18.08
CA THR A 230 0.42 17.09 -16.90
C THR A 230 -0.65 16.07 -16.50
N ALA A 231 -1.38 15.51 -17.45
CA ALA A 231 -2.40 14.49 -17.13
C ALA A 231 -1.78 13.14 -16.76
N ALA A 232 -0.79 12.67 -17.52
CA ALA A 232 -0.21 11.32 -17.37
C ALA A 232 0.50 11.10 -16.03
N LYS A 233 1.03 12.15 -15.37
CA LYS A 233 1.66 12.00 -14.05
C LYS A 233 0.70 11.54 -12.96
N TYR A 234 -0.61 11.72 -13.11
CA TYR A 234 -1.64 11.28 -12.15
C TYR A 234 -2.12 9.84 -12.37
N VAL A 235 -1.67 9.16 -13.42
CA VAL A 235 -2.10 7.79 -13.75
C VAL A 235 -1.53 6.79 -12.74
N MET A 236 -2.41 6.18 -11.93
CA MET A 236 -2.15 5.08 -10.99
C MET A 236 -3.34 4.13 -10.87
N SER A 237 -3.20 3.00 -10.18
CA SER A 237 -4.23 1.93 -10.12
C SER A 237 -4.41 1.38 -8.70
N PRO A 238 -5.61 1.51 -8.08
CA PRO A 238 -6.81 2.18 -8.60
C PRO A 238 -6.57 3.67 -8.85
N PRO A 239 -7.32 4.31 -9.76
CA PRO A 239 -7.08 5.70 -10.11
C PRO A 239 -7.50 6.63 -8.97
N ILE A 240 -6.89 7.83 -8.95
CA ILE A 240 -7.43 8.97 -8.22
C ILE A 240 -8.86 9.21 -8.70
N ARG A 241 -9.79 9.45 -7.77
CA ARG A 241 -11.22 9.51 -8.03
C ARG A 241 -11.71 10.96 -8.12
N GLU A 242 -12.95 11.13 -8.57
CA GLU A 242 -13.63 12.42 -8.54
C GLU A 242 -13.72 13.00 -7.12
N ALA A 243 -13.89 14.33 -7.06
CA ALA A 243 -13.96 15.06 -5.79
C ALA A 243 -15.05 14.50 -4.86
N GLY A 244 -14.76 14.45 -3.56
CA GLY A 244 -15.65 13.93 -2.53
C GLY A 244 -15.24 12.55 -2.02
N HIS A 245 -14.57 11.74 -2.86
CA HIS A 245 -13.94 10.50 -2.41
C HIS A 245 -12.85 10.78 -1.37
N ASP A 246 -12.00 11.78 -1.61
CA ASP A 246 -10.96 12.24 -0.69
C ASP A 246 -11.52 12.55 0.71
N LYS A 247 -12.61 13.31 0.78
CA LYS A 247 -13.27 13.70 2.04
C LYS A 247 -13.89 12.52 2.75
N ALA A 248 -14.49 11.59 2.01
CA ALA A 248 -15.05 10.38 2.59
C ALA A 248 -13.96 9.48 3.17
N LEU A 249 -12.82 9.33 2.48
CA LEU A 249 -11.67 8.57 2.98
C LEU A 249 -11.01 9.24 4.20
N GLN A 250 -10.85 10.58 4.19
CA GLN A 250 -10.39 11.35 5.35
C GLN A 250 -11.31 11.10 6.58
N ALA A 251 -12.64 11.13 6.38
CA ALA A 251 -13.60 10.85 7.44
C ALA A 251 -13.51 9.40 7.94
N ALA A 252 -13.41 8.42 7.04
CA ALA A 252 -13.25 7.01 7.39
C ALA A 252 -11.96 6.74 8.18
N LEU A 253 -10.87 7.42 7.84
CA LEU A 253 -9.61 7.34 8.56
C LEU A 253 -9.68 7.99 9.96
N SER A 254 -10.34 9.15 10.07
CA SER A 254 -10.52 9.85 11.35
C SER A 254 -11.33 9.02 12.37
N THR A 255 -12.27 8.22 11.89
CA THR A 255 -13.15 7.36 12.70
C THR A 255 -12.60 5.93 12.92
N GLY A 256 -11.46 5.58 12.30
CA GLY A 256 -10.86 4.25 12.42
C GLY A 256 -11.53 3.15 11.57
N VAL A 257 -12.44 3.53 10.65
CA VAL A 257 -12.93 2.63 9.58
C VAL A 257 -11.78 2.23 8.67
N LEU A 258 -10.90 3.18 8.33
CA LEU A 258 -9.58 2.95 7.73
C LEU A 258 -8.51 3.14 8.81
N GLN A 259 -7.40 2.40 8.72
CA GLN A 259 -6.52 2.24 9.90
C GLN A 259 -5.28 3.12 9.85
N LEU A 260 -4.68 3.26 8.67
CA LEU A 260 -3.38 3.91 8.47
C LEU A 260 -3.29 4.51 7.07
N VAL A 261 -2.23 5.28 6.80
CA VAL A 261 -1.98 5.87 5.48
C VAL A 261 -0.64 5.42 4.90
N GLY A 262 -0.68 4.86 3.69
CA GLY A 262 0.51 4.61 2.86
C GLY A 262 0.65 5.62 1.72
N THR A 263 1.55 5.35 0.77
CA THR A 263 1.72 6.22 -0.40
C THR A 263 1.50 5.53 -1.73
N ASP A 264 1.74 4.23 -1.79
CA ASP A 264 1.90 3.51 -3.07
C ASP A 264 2.94 4.22 -3.95
N HIS A 265 4.04 4.66 -3.32
CA HIS A 265 5.09 5.40 -4.01
C HIS A 265 5.71 4.52 -5.09
N CYS A 266 5.41 4.84 -6.34
CA CYS A 266 5.80 4.12 -7.54
C CYS A 266 6.04 5.16 -8.64
N SER A 267 7.17 5.87 -8.51
CA SER A 267 7.41 7.09 -9.27
C SER A 267 8.04 6.81 -10.64
N PHE A 268 7.58 7.51 -11.67
CA PHE A 268 8.12 7.46 -13.04
C PHE A 268 8.26 8.89 -13.58
N ASN A 269 9.32 9.14 -14.34
CA ASN A 269 9.54 10.42 -15.02
C ASN A 269 8.52 10.68 -16.13
N SER A 270 8.40 11.94 -16.54
CA SER A 270 7.59 12.38 -17.68
C SER A 270 7.89 11.57 -18.96
N THR A 271 9.17 11.30 -19.22
CA THR A 271 9.63 10.49 -20.37
C THR A 271 9.23 9.03 -20.29
N GLN A 272 9.11 8.46 -19.08
CA GLN A 272 8.60 7.10 -18.89
C GLN A 272 7.07 7.06 -19.02
N LYS A 273 6.36 8.08 -18.51
CA LYS A 273 4.92 8.24 -18.70
C LYS A 273 4.53 8.38 -20.19
N ALA A 274 5.37 9.05 -20.98
CA ALA A 274 5.20 9.22 -22.43
C ALA A 274 5.18 7.91 -23.24
N LEU A 275 5.56 6.76 -22.66
CA LEU A 275 5.42 5.45 -23.31
C LEU A 275 3.97 5.11 -23.71
N GLY A 276 2.99 5.76 -23.08
CA GLY A 276 1.56 5.61 -23.39
C GLY A 276 0.90 6.85 -23.99
N VAL A 277 1.65 7.72 -24.68
CA VAL A 277 1.10 8.94 -25.32
C VAL A 277 -0.07 8.66 -26.26
N ASP A 278 -0.04 7.53 -26.97
CA ASP A 278 -1.08 7.10 -27.91
C ASP A 278 -2.00 6.00 -27.34
N ASP A 279 -1.75 5.52 -26.11
CA ASP A 279 -2.49 4.42 -25.48
C ASP A 279 -2.28 4.43 -23.96
N PHE A 280 -3.29 4.91 -23.21
CA PHE A 280 -3.23 5.04 -21.77
C PHE A 280 -2.88 3.73 -21.03
N ARG A 281 -3.17 2.57 -21.62
CA ARG A 281 -2.85 1.26 -21.02
C ARG A 281 -1.34 1.01 -20.93
N ARG A 282 -0.56 1.78 -21.68
CA ARG A 282 0.91 1.71 -21.73
C ARG A 282 1.60 2.75 -20.86
N ILE A 283 0.86 3.67 -20.24
CA ILE A 283 1.41 4.62 -19.27
C ILE A 283 1.78 3.83 -18.02
N PRO A 284 3.06 3.80 -17.57
CA PRO A 284 3.43 3.15 -16.31
C PRO A 284 2.61 3.72 -15.15
N ASN A 285 1.92 2.86 -14.41
CA ASN A 285 1.00 3.28 -13.35
C ASN A 285 1.76 3.53 -12.05
N GLY A 286 1.55 4.70 -11.44
CA GLY A 286 2.14 5.06 -10.15
C GLY A 286 2.39 6.57 -10.00
N VAL A 287 2.48 7.03 -8.75
CA VAL A 287 2.70 8.44 -8.37
C VAL A 287 3.74 8.55 -7.25
N ASN A 288 4.23 9.77 -6.99
CA ASN A 288 5.06 10.05 -5.82
C ASN A 288 4.21 10.27 -4.54
N GLY A 289 4.87 10.36 -3.38
CA GLY A 289 4.16 10.56 -2.10
C GLY A 289 4.98 10.28 -0.84
N ILE A 290 6.09 9.52 -0.93
CA ILE A 290 6.88 9.06 0.22
C ILE A 290 7.47 10.19 1.08
N GLU A 291 7.79 11.33 0.45
CA GLU A 291 8.30 12.54 1.11
C GLU A 291 7.15 13.43 1.62
N GLU A 292 6.07 13.50 0.85
CA GLU A 292 4.97 14.43 1.08
C GLU A 292 3.97 13.94 2.14
N ARG A 293 3.85 12.62 2.33
CA ARG A 293 2.81 11.99 3.16
C ARG A 293 2.65 12.63 4.54
N MET A 294 3.73 12.78 5.29
CA MET A 294 3.65 13.27 6.68
C MET A 294 3.13 14.71 6.71
N HIS A 295 3.68 15.57 5.85
CA HIS A 295 3.31 16.98 5.71
C HIS A 295 1.83 17.14 5.29
N LEU A 296 1.42 16.43 4.25
CA LEU A 296 0.06 16.52 3.71
C LEU A 296 -0.98 15.99 4.71
N ILE A 297 -0.73 14.87 5.38
CA ILE A 297 -1.67 14.32 6.35
C ILE A 297 -1.78 15.21 7.60
N TRP A 298 -0.69 15.86 8.02
CA TRP A 298 -0.76 16.85 9.09
C TRP A 298 -1.64 18.03 8.69
N ASP A 299 -1.35 18.67 7.55
CA ASP A 299 -2.08 19.83 7.07
C ASP A 299 -3.57 19.54 6.83
N LEU A 300 -3.88 18.42 6.15
CA LEU A 300 -5.25 18.09 5.78
C LEU A 300 -6.12 17.71 6.97
N MET A 301 -5.56 17.07 8.00
CA MET A 301 -6.35 16.42 9.04
C MET A 301 -6.12 16.98 10.44
N VAL A 302 -4.89 17.37 10.79
CA VAL A 302 -4.58 17.92 12.13
C VAL A 302 -4.91 19.41 12.18
N GLU A 303 -4.43 20.19 11.21
CA GLU A 303 -4.67 21.65 11.18
C GLU A 303 -6.15 22.00 11.00
N THR A 304 -6.90 21.15 10.29
CA THR A 304 -8.35 21.29 10.11
C THR A 304 -9.17 20.86 11.34
N GLY A 305 -8.52 20.23 12.33
CA GLY A 305 -9.17 19.70 13.53
C GLY A 305 -9.94 18.39 13.30
N GLN A 306 -9.78 17.75 12.14
CA GLN A 306 -10.44 16.48 11.83
C GLN A 306 -9.88 15.31 12.64
N VAL A 307 -8.59 15.34 12.98
CA VAL A 307 -7.95 14.34 13.84
C VAL A 307 -7.05 15.01 14.88
N SER A 308 -6.84 14.33 16.01
CA SER A 308 -5.87 14.78 17.01
C SER A 308 -4.42 14.50 16.59
N VAL A 309 -3.45 15.13 17.26
CA VAL A 309 -2.03 14.78 17.10
C VAL A 309 -1.76 13.31 17.44
N THR A 310 -2.49 12.74 18.39
CA THR A 310 -2.36 11.32 18.75
C THR A 310 -2.89 10.42 17.64
N ASP A 311 -3.98 10.80 16.99
CA ASP A 311 -4.49 10.09 15.81
C ASP A 311 -3.53 10.17 14.64
N TYR A 312 -2.89 11.33 14.42
CA TYR A 312 -1.84 11.49 13.41
C TYR A 312 -0.69 10.50 13.64
N VAL A 313 -0.18 10.38 14.87
CA VAL A 313 0.83 9.38 15.22
C VAL A 313 0.33 7.95 14.96
N ARG A 314 -0.92 7.65 15.33
CA ARG A 314 -1.55 6.34 15.12
C ARG A 314 -1.55 5.96 13.64
N ILE A 315 -2.12 6.81 12.77
CA ILE A 315 -2.34 6.50 11.35
C ILE A 315 -1.07 6.55 10.50
N THR A 316 -0.02 7.26 10.95
CA THR A 316 1.22 7.39 10.17
C THR A 316 2.35 6.47 10.63
N SER A 317 2.26 5.88 11.83
CA SER A 317 3.34 5.04 12.39
C SER A 317 2.85 3.88 13.25
N THR A 318 2.18 4.15 14.38
CA THR A 318 1.90 3.14 15.42
C THR A 318 1.01 2.00 14.91
N GLU A 319 -0.02 2.31 14.13
CA GLU A 319 -0.94 1.27 13.63
C GLU A 319 -0.24 0.34 12.63
N CYS A 320 0.57 0.90 11.73
CA CYS A 320 1.43 0.13 10.84
C CYS A 320 2.38 -0.80 11.62
N ALA A 321 3.05 -0.28 12.66
CA ALA A 321 3.93 -1.08 13.50
C ALA A 321 3.20 -2.24 14.21
N ARG A 322 1.95 -2.04 14.64
CA ARG A 322 1.14 -3.09 15.27
C ARG A 322 0.67 -4.14 14.26
N ILE A 323 0.15 -3.71 13.12
CA ILE A 323 -0.35 -4.61 12.06
C ILE A 323 0.74 -5.56 11.58
N PHE A 324 1.93 -5.01 11.32
CA PHE A 324 3.09 -5.78 10.83
C PHE A 324 4.00 -6.30 11.95
N ASN A 325 3.53 -6.28 13.20
CA ASN A 325 4.14 -6.95 14.36
C ASN A 325 5.56 -6.49 14.72
N ILE A 326 5.83 -5.19 14.61
CA ILE A 326 7.10 -4.55 14.96
C ILE A 326 6.95 -3.46 16.04
N TYR A 327 5.77 -3.35 16.65
CA TYR A 327 5.53 -2.51 17.83
C TYR A 327 5.96 -3.24 19.12
N PRO A 328 6.55 -2.57 20.14
CA PRO A 328 6.88 -1.13 20.20
C PRO A 328 8.28 -0.79 19.67
N LYS A 329 8.98 -1.71 19.01
CA LYS A 329 10.32 -1.43 18.47
C LYS A 329 10.28 -0.22 17.50
N LYS A 330 9.27 -0.18 16.63
CA LYS A 330 8.95 0.96 15.76
C LYS A 330 7.61 1.61 16.16
N GLY A 331 7.39 2.85 15.73
CA GLY A 331 6.11 3.55 15.90
C GLY A 331 5.79 3.94 17.35
N ALA A 332 6.79 4.07 18.22
CA ALA A 332 6.64 4.44 19.62
C ALA A 332 7.80 5.34 20.10
N ILE A 333 7.51 6.23 21.06
CA ILE A 333 8.54 6.88 21.88
C ILE A 333 8.43 6.26 23.28
N LEU A 334 9.16 5.17 23.49
CA LEU A 334 9.23 4.43 24.74
C LEU A 334 10.67 3.99 24.99
N ALA A 335 11.03 3.78 26.26
CA ALA A 335 12.33 3.20 26.58
C ALA A 335 12.46 1.81 25.94
N GLY A 336 13.54 1.58 25.19
CA GLY A 336 13.80 0.33 24.47
C GLY A 336 13.28 0.29 23.02
N SER A 337 12.49 1.28 22.58
CA SER A 337 12.15 1.47 21.17
C SER A 337 13.35 1.98 20.36
N ASP A 338 13.37 1.74 19.05
CA ASP A 338 14.37 2.34 18.18
C ASP A 338 14.20 3.87 18.18
N ALA A 339 15.31 4.61 18.19
CA ALA A 339 15.32 6.07 18.18
C ALA A 339 15.05 6.63 16.77
N ASP A 340 13.88 6.30 16.25
CA ASP A 340 13.30 6.80 15.00
C ASP A 340 12.25 7.86 15.33
N ILE A 341 12.68 9.13 15.25
CA ILE A 341 11.95 10.26 15.84
C ILE A 341 11.94 11.41 14.84
N ILE A 342 10.81 12.12 14.77
CA ILE A 342 10.74 13.41 14.07
C ILE A 342 10.45 14.56 15.03
N ILE A 343 11.02 15.72 14.70
CA ILE A 343 10.65 17.03 15.24
C ILE A 343 9.83 17.74 14.15
N LEU A 344 8.53 17.84 14.40
CA LEU A 344 7.57 18.52 13.53
C LEU A 344 7.20 19.86 14.17
N ASN A 345 7.33 20.94 13.41
CA ASN A 345 6.93 22.27 13.82
C ASN A 345 5.56 22.62 13.22
N PRO A 346 4.49 22.66 14.05
CA PRO A 346 3.13 22.90 13.58
C PRO A 346 2.93 24.34 13.04
N ASN A 347 3.77 25.27 13.48
CA ASN A 347 3.66 26.68 13.07
C ASN A 347 4.45 26.98 11.78
N SER A 348 5.30 26.05 11.34
CA SER A 348 6.12 26.20 10.15
C SER A 348 5.32 25.78 8.91
N SER A 349 5.47 26.53 7.82
CA SER A 349 4.83 26.24 6.54
C SER A 349 5.76 25.45 5.62
N PHE A 350 5.17 24.63 4.75
CA PHE A 350 5.86 23.98 3.65
C PHE A 350 5.23 24.38 2.30
N GLU A 351 6.01 24.23 1.25
CA GLU A 351 5.56 24.28 -0.14
C GLU A 351 6.20 23.10 -0.86
N ILE A 352 5.39 22.30 -1.53
CA ILE A 352 5.86 21.16 -2.30
C ILE A 352 6.16 21.67 -3.71
N THR A 353 7.41 21.49 -4.15
CA THR A 353 7.80 21.76 -5.54
C THR A 353 8.63 20.63 -6.10
N VAL A 354 8.53 20.37 -7.40
CA VAL A 354 9.46 19.48 -8.12
C VAL A 354 10.92 19.93 -7.91
N GLY A 355 11.17 21.23 -7.88
CA GLY A 355 12.55 21.75 -7.74
C GLY A 355 13.19 21.51 -6.38
N SER A 356 12.42 21.12 -5.36
CA SER A 356 12.90 21.00 -3.97
C SER A 356 12.65 19.64 -3.32
N HIS A 357 11.97 18.71 -4.01
CA HIS A 357 11.84 17.34 -3.50
C HIS A 357 13.15 16.57 -3.66
N HIS A 358 13.24 15.41 -3.01
CA HIS A 358 14.43 14.56 -2.99
C HIS A 358 14.23 13.24 -3.75
N SER A 359 13.07 13.09 -4.40
CA SER A 359 12.83 12.07 -5.43
C SER A 359 13.69 12.35 -6.67
N ARG A 360 14.02 11.31 -7.44
CA ARG A 360 14.67 11.45 -8.76
C ARG A 360 13.68 11.83 -9.86
N SER A 361 12.39 11.93 -9.53
CA SER A 361 11.33 12.24 -10.49
C SER A 361 11.43 13.67 -10.99
N ASP A 362 11.16 13.90 -12.28
CA ASP A 362 11.01 15.24 -12.86
C ASP A 362 9.59 15.81 -12.72
N THR A 363 8.71 15.10 -12.01
CA THR A 363 7.32 15.51 -11.75
C THR A 363 6.94 15.30 -10.28
N ASN A 364 5.91 16.02 -9.84
CA ASN A 364 5.29 15.85 -8.53
C ASN A 364 3.78 16.04 -8.69
N VAL A 365 2.98 15.10 -8.19
CA VAL A 365 1.50 15.19 -8.22
C VAL A 365 0.94 16.16 -7.18
N PHE A 366 1.78 16.63 -6.26
CA PHE A 366 1.44 17.61 -5.23
C PHE A 366 2.12 18.98 -5.47
N ASP A 367 2.71 19.19 -6.65
CA ASP A 367 3.42 20.41 -7.02
C ASP A 367 2.56 21.67 -6.78
N GLY A 368 3.14 22.69 -6.14
CA GLY A 368 2.50 23.95 -5.80
C GLY A 368 1.62 23.91 -4.54
N ARG A 369 1.41 22.74 -3.90
CA ARG A 369 0.66 22.67 -2.64
C ARG A 369 1.45 23.29 -1.49
N LYS A 370 0.74 24.10 -0.69
CA LYS A 370 1.27 24.76 0.50
C LYS A 370 0.43 24.35 1.71
N GLY A 371 1.06 24.27 2.86
CA GLY A 371 0.40 23.88 4.10
C GLY A 371 1.22 24.20 5.34
N LYS A 372 0.74 23.74 6.49
CA LYS A 372 1.41 23.86 7.80
C LYS A 372 1.78 22.49 8.36
N GLY A 373 2.70 22.50 9.33
CA GLY A 373 3.22 21.28 9.94
C GLY A 373 4.40 20.72 9.18
N LYS A 374 5.55 21.37 9.34
CA LYS A 374 6.78 20.99 8.68
C LYS A 374 7.62 20.05 9.54
N VAL A 375 8.12 18.97 8.96
CA VAL A 375 9.18 18.16 9.58
C VAL A 375 10.50 18.92 9.43
N GLU A 376 11.05 19.35 10.56
CA GLU A 376 12.30 20.12 10.61
C GLU A 376 13.51 19.24 10.88
N VAL A 377 13.32 18.17 11.64
CA VAL A 377 14.38 17.20 11.96
C VAL A 377 13.84 15.78 11.87
N THR A 378 14.61 14.90 11.21
CA THR A 378 14.40 13.45 11.21
C THR A 378 15.61 12.78 11.85
N ILE A 379 15.33 11.91 12.82
CA ILE A 379 16.31 11.08 13.51
C ILE A 379 16.00 9.63 13.15
N SER A 380 16.98 8.92 12.60
CA SER A 380 16.90 7.48 12.31
C SER A 380 17.94 6.75 13.12
N ARG A 381 17.51 5.79 13.94
CA ARG A 381 18.35 4.99 14.85
C ARG A 381 19.29 5.85 15.71
N GLY A 382 18.77 6.97 16.19
CA GLY A 382 19.49 7.90 17.07
C GLY A 382 20.47 8.83 16.36
N GLN A 383 20.50 8.86 15.02
CA GLN A 383 21.31 9.79 14.24
C GLN A 383 20.42 10.82 13.55
N ILE A 384 20.79 12.09 13.61
CA ILE A 384 20.12 13.15 12.84
C ILE A 384 20.47 12.96 11.36
N VAL A 385 19.48 12.57 10.56
CA VAL A 385 19.63 12.28 9.13
C VAL A 385 19.02 13.35 8.23
N TRP A 386 18.17 14.20 8.77
CA TRP A 386 17.61 15.38 8.11
C TRP A 386 17.53 16.52 9.10
N GLU A 387 18.09 17.67 8.76
CA GLU A 387 18.04 18.90 9.55
C GLU A 387 18.45 20.08 8.67
N GLU A 388 17.80 21.24 8.82
CA GLU A 388 18.13 22.48 8.09
C GLU A 388 18.18 22.31 6.56
N GLY A 389 17.30 21.47 6.00
CA GLY A 389 17.24 21.23 4.55
C GLY A 389 18.40 20.36 4.03
N LYS A 390 19.14 19.68 4.91
CA LYS A 390 20.30 18.86 4.54
C LYS A 390 20.12 17.41 4.98
N LEU A 391 20.28 16.50 4.02
CA LEU A 391 20.40 15.07 4.27
C LEU A 391 21.81 14.71 4.77
N LYS A 392 21.88 13.98 5.88
CA LYS A 392 23.09 13.48 6.53
C LYS A 392 23.03 11.95 6.59
N ILE A 393 23.18 11.31 5.44
CA ILE A 393 22.98 9.86 5.25
C ILE A 393 24.20 9.20 4.62
N GLU A 394 24.39 7.92 4.93
CA GLU A 394 25.44 7.08 4.36
C GLU A 394 24.81 5.88 3.63
N PRO A 395 25.11 5.65 2.33
CA PRO A 395 24.60 4.49 1.61
C PRO A 395 24.91 3.17 2.32
N GLY A 396 23.91 2.29 2.40
CA GLY A 396 24.04 0.99 3.08
C GLY A 396 23.93 1.06 4.61
N SER A 397 23.63 2.23 5.17
CA SER A 397 23.39 2.36 6.60
C SER A 397 22.05 1.79 7.04
N GLY A 398 21.05 1.64 6.15
CA GLY A 398 19.74 1.08 6.44
C GLY A 398 19.76 -0.38 6.91
N ARG A 399 18.73 -0.83 7.62
CA ARG A 399 18.62 -2.22 8.09
C ARG A 399 17.29 -2.86 7.69
N TYR A 400 17.40 -4.10 7.20
CA TYR A 400 16.23 -4.95 7.01
C TYR A 400 15.62 -5.35 8.36
N ILE A 401 14.33 -5.10 8.53
CA ILE A 401 13.55 -5.42 9.72
C ILE A 401 12.71 -6.66 9.45
N LYS A 402 13.06 -7.76 10.12
CA LYS A 402 12.25 -8.98 10.12
C LYS A 402 10.94 -8.75 10.88
N MET A 403 9.82 -9.12 10.26
CA MET A 403 8.47 -8.97 10.78
C MET A 403 7.94 -10.35 11.21
N PRO A 404 7.78 -10.62 12.52
CA PRO A 404 7.31 -11.91 13.00
C PRO A 404 5.85 -12.20 12.59
N PRO A 405 5.49 -13.47 12.33
CA PRO A 405 4.09 -13.86 12.08
C PRO A 405 3.23 -13.75 13.35
N PHE A 406 1.93 -14.03 13.20
CA PHE A 406 0.93 -14.03 14.27
C PHE A 406 0.86 -12.68 15.02
N SER A 407 0.64 -11.60 14.26
CA SER A 407 0.33 -10.30 14.87
C SER A 407 -0.99 -10.35 15.66
N TYR A 408 -1.31 -9.27 16.37
CA TYR A 408 -2.55 -9.14 17.16
C TYR A 408 -3.83 -9.45 16.35
N LEU A 409 -3.77 -9.33 15.02
CA LEU A 409 -4.86 -9.67 14.12
C LEU A 409 -5.21 -11.16 14.11
N PHE A 410 -4.35 -12.05 14.61
CA PHE A 410 -4.59 -13.48 14.68
C PHE A 410 -5.14 -13.97 16.03
N ASP A 411 -5.07 -13.13 17.07
CA ASP A 411 -5.43 -13.50 18.44
C ASP A 411 -6.87 -14.04 18.55
N GLY A 412 -7.04 -15.29 18.96
CA GLY A 412 -8.36 -15.89 19.18
C GLY A 412 -9.15 -16.29 17.92
N LEU A 413 -8.55 -16.27 16.72
CA LEU A 413 -9.21 -16.82 15.52
C LEU A 413 -9.48 -18.33 15.66
N GLU A 414 -8.57 -19.06 16.29
CA GLU A 414 -8.70 -20.49 16.59
C GLU A 414 -10.01 -20.83 17.34
N ARG A 415 -10.43 -19.96 18.26
CA ARG A 415 -11.70 -20.14 19.01
C ARG A 415 -12.92 -20.03 18.11
N ALA A 416 -12.86 -19.16 17.10
CA ALA A 416 -13.93 -19.05 16.11
C ALA A 416 -13.97 -20.29 15.20
N ASP A 417 -12.80 -20.85 14.84
CA ASP A 417 -12.72 -22.12 14.09
C ASP A 417 -13.27 -23.29 14.91
N GLU A 418 -12.88 -23.42 16.18
CA GLU A 418 -13.41 -24.45 17.08
C GLU A 418 -14.93 -24.36 17.23
N LYS A 419 -15.46 -23.14 17.37
CA LYS A 419 -16.91 -22.90 17.43
C LYS A 419 -17.61 -23.31 16.13
N TYR A 420 -17.00 -23.02 14.98
CA TYR A 420 -17.55 -23.44 13.69
C TYR A 420 -17.54 -24.97 13.55
N LEU A 421 -16.41 -25.62 13.83
CA LEU A 421 -16.27 -27.08 13.75
C LEU A 421 -17.22 -27.81 14.70
N SER A 422 -17.38 -27.32 15.94
CA SER A 422 -18.34 -27.88 16.91
C SER A 422 -19.80 -27.64 16.55
N SER A 423 -20.10 -26.66 15.67
CA SER A 423 -21.46 -26.43 15.16
C SER A 423 -21.87 -27.40 14.04
N LEU A 424 -20.90 -28.11 13.44
CA LEU A 424 -21.17 -29.04 12.35
C LEU A 424 -21.96 -30.25 12.86
N ARG A 425 -23.08 -30.55 12.17
CA ARG A 425 -23.84 -31.77 12.42
C ARG A 425 -23.18 -32.95 11.71
N ALA A 426 -23.37 -34.15 12.24
CA ALA A 426 -22.90 -35.37 11.60
C ALA A 426 -23.40 -35.46 10.14
N PRO A 427 -22.57 -35.94 9.19
CA PRO A 427 -23.01 -36.13 7.81
C PRO A 427 -24.27 -36.99 7.74
N VAL A 428 -25.30 -36.50 7.04
CA VAL A 428 -26.56 -37.23 6.87
C VAL A 428 -26.29 -38.47 6.00
N LYS A 429 -26.48 -39.66 6.57
CA LYS A 429 -26.48 -40.92 5.81
C LYS A 429 -27.75 -41.00 4.97
N ARG A 430 -27.63 -40.85 3.65
CA ARG A 430 -28.76 -40.99 2.72
C ARG A 430 -28.88 -42.45 2.27
N ILE A 431 -30.10 -43.00 2.31
CA ILE A 431 -30.39 -44.34 1.78
C ILE A 431 -30.20 -44.28 0.26
N LYS A 432 -29.30 -45.11 -0.30
CA LYS A 432 -29.20 -45.33 -1.74
C LYS A 432 -30.20 -46.43 -2.09
N SER A 433 -31.26 -46.15 -2.86
CA SER A 433 -32.07 -47.24 -3.41
C SER A 433 -31.23 -48.01 -4.41
N THR A 434 -31.07 -49.31 -4.18
CA THR A 434 -30.61 -50.24 -5.21
C THR A 434 -31.68 -50.30 -6.30
N ILE A 435 -31.39 -49.74 -7.47
CA ILE A 435 -32.12 -50.02 -8.72
C ILE A 435 -31.57 -51.31 -9.29
#